data_AF-A0A962T070-F1
#
_entry.id   AF-A0A962T070-F1
#
_cell.length_a   1.000
_cell.length_b   1.000
_cell.length_c   1.000
_cell.angle_alpha   90.00
_cell.angle_beta   90.00
_cell.angle_gamma   90.00
#
_symmetry.space_group_name_H-M   'P 1'
#
loop_
_entity.id
_entity.type
_entity.pdbx_description
1 polymer ?
#
loop_
_entity_poly.entity_id
_entity_poly.type
_entity_poly.pdbx_seq_one_letter_code
_entity_poly.pdbx_strand_id
1 'polypeptide(L)'
;MSDRLLDPLQAPYRSRQPAAHQLAQVRLLLRHLNVKMLIIDELHHLLASRLEPQRIVLNALKFLGNDLQIPLVGVGTADTLRALQTDPQLANRFRPLVLPRWTLNNEYRKLLA
;
A
#
# COMPACT_ATOMS: atom_id res chain seq x y z
N MET A 1 -7.07 10.55 -7.13
CA MET A 1 -6.85 9.28 -6.39
C MET A 1 -6.40 9.52 -4.95
N SER A 2 -5.73 10.63 -4.63
CA SER A 2 -5.27 10.98 -3.28
C SER A 2 -6.40 11.39 -2.32
N ASP A 3 -7.47 11.98 -2.82
CA ASP A 3 -8.56 12.55 -2.00
C ASP A 3 -9.28 11.52 -1.10
N ARG A 4 -9.39 10.27 -1.56
CA ARG A 4 -10.13 9.20 -0.85
C ARG A 4 -9.45 8.64 0.39
N LEU A 5 -8.15 8.86 0.56
CA LEU A 5 -7.41 8.40 1.76
C LEU A 5 -7.52 9.39 2.93
N LEU A 6 -7.91 10.64 2.66
CA LEU A 6 -7.90 11.72 3.66
C LEU A 6 -9.28 11.94 4.32
N ASP A 7 -10.37 11.60 3.63
CA ASP A 7 -11.74 11.67 4.16
C ASP A 7 -11.94 10.84 5.45
N PRO A 8 -11.47 9.58 5.54
CA PRO A 8 -11.64 8.79 6.77
C PRO A 8 -10.80 9.30 7.94
N LEU A 9 -9.75 10.09 7.67
CA LEU A 9 -8.84 10.63 8.69
C LEU A 9 -9.27 12.00 9.20
N GLN A 10 -10.42 12.53 8.75
CA GLN A 10 -10.93 13.88 9.05
C GLN A 10 -9.88 14.98 8.86
N ALA A 11 -8.91 14.75 7.96
CA ALA A 11 -7.83 15.69 7.74
C ALA A 11 -8.27 16.77 6.76
N PRO A 12 -8.18 18.07 7.10
CA PRO A 12 -8.58 19.14 6.20
C PRO A 12 -7.62 19.18 5.00
N TYR A 13 -8.06 18.72 3.84
CA TYR A 13 -7.27 18.78 2.60
C TYR A 13 -7.98 19.64 1.54
N ARG A 14 -7.22 20.35 0.70
CA ARG A 14 -7.76 21.09 -0.45
C ARG A 14 -7.45 20.34 -1.73
N SER A 15 -8.46 20.10 -2.56
CA SER A 15 -8.46 19.34 -3.82
C SER A 15 -7.48 19.79 -4.91
N ARG A 16 -6.75 20.90 -4.71
CA ARG A 16 -5.81 21.50 -5.69
C ARG A 16 -4.37 21.63 -5.20
N GLN A 17 -4.03 21.00 -4.08
CA GLN A 17 -2.66 21.11 -3.55
C GLN A 17 -1.66 20.26 -4.35
N PRO A 18 -0.41 20.74 -4.51
CA PRO A 18 0.66 19.94 -5.11
C PRO A 18 0.83 18.60 -4.39
N ALA A 19 1.15 17.54 -5.13
CA ALA A 19 1.32 16.18 -4.58
C ALA A 19 2.30 16.12 -3.39
N ALA A 20 3.33 16.98 -3.37
CA ALA A 20 4.26 17.11 -2.26
C ALA A 20 3.60 17.57 -0.95
N HIS A 21 2.62 18.46 -1.03
CA HIS A 21 1.89 18.96 0.14
C HIS A 21 0.95 17.87 0.70
N GLN A 22 0.27 17.14 -0.19
CA GLN A 22 -0.56 15.99 0.21
C GLN A 22 0.29 14.91 0.90
N LEU A 23 1.47 14.61 0.37
CA LEU A 23 2.41 13.66 0.97
C LEU A 23 2.91 14.10 2.36
N ALA A 24 3.24 15.39 2.52
CA ALA A 24 3.63 15.95 3.81
C ALA A 24 2.50 15.86 4.84
N GLN A 25 1.26 16.06 4.41
CA GLN A 25 0.08 15.96 5.26
C GLN A 25 -0.21 14.52 5.68
N VAL A 26 -0.17 13.57 4.73
CA VAL A 26 -0.26 12.13 5.03
C VAL A 26 0.78 11.73 6.07
N ARG A 27 2.03 12.19 5.91
CA ARG A 27 3.09 11.94 6.90
C ARG A 27 2.76 12.48 8.28
N LEU A 28 2.31 13.72 8.39
CA LEU A 28 1.94 14.33 9.67
C LEU A 28 0.83 13.51 10.35
N LEU A 29 -0.17 13.08 9.60
CA LEU A 29 -1.27 12.25 10.11
C LEU A 29 -0.76 10.89 10.59
N LEU A 30 0.03 10.19 9.77
CA LEU A 30 0.55 8.87 10.14
C LEU A 30 1.43 8.93 11.40
N ARG A 31 2.21 10.01 11.57
CA ARG A 31 2.99 10.24 12.79
C ARG A 31 2.10 10.58 13.99
N HIS A 32 1.11 11.46 13.81
CA HIS A 32 0.19 11.87 14.87
C HIS A 32 -0.66 10.69 15.38
N LEU A 33 -1.12 9.85 14.46
CA LEU A 33 -1.87 8.63 14.75
C LEU A 33 -0.99 7.48 15.24
N ASN A 34 0.33 7.70 15.36
CA ASN A 34 1.30 6.72 15.81
C ASN A 34 1.22 5.38 15.05
N VAL A 35 0.96 5.45 13.74
CA VAL A 35 0.79 4.29 12.89
C VAL A 35 2.05 3.45 12.94
N LYS A 36 1.89 2.15 13.23
CA LYS A 36 3.01 1.19 13.34
C LYS A 36 3.18 0.31 12.12
N MET A 37 2.20 0.30 11.21
CA MET A 37 2.23 -0.50 9.99
C MET A 37 1.27 0.13 8.97
N LEU A 38 1.69 0.16 7.71
CA LEU A 38 0.83 0.55 6.60
C LEU A 38 0.51 -0.67 5.74
N ILE A 39 -0.77 -0.95 5.53
CA ILE A 39 -1.25 -2.02 4.65
C ILE A 39 -1.90 -1.38 3.43
N ILE A 40 -1.47 -1.80 2.23
CA ILE A 40 -2.05 -1.39 0.97
C ILE A 40 -2.72 -2.63 0.37
N ASP A 41 -4.04 -2.66 0.46
CA ASP A 41 -4.83 -3.69 -0.19
C ASP A 41 -4.95 -3.42 -1.69
N GLU A 42 -5.16 -4.48 -2.48
CA GLU A 42 -5.32 -4.39 -3.93
C GLU A 42 -4.16 -3.66 -4.64
N LEU A 43 -2.92 -3.83 -4.15
CA LEU A 43 -1.73 -3.11 -4.63
C LEU A 43 -1.48 -3.30 -6.15
N HIS A 44 -1.90 -4.44 -6.70
CA HIS A 44 -1.86 -4.68 -8.14
C HIS A 44 -2.69 -3.69 -8.95
N HIS A 45 -3.78 -3.12 -8.43
CA HIS A 45 -4.53 -2.06 -9.13
C HIS A 45 -3.69 -0.79 -9.32
N LEU A 46 -2.87 -0.44 -8.32
CA LEU A 46 -1.94 0.68 -8.41
C LEU A 46 -0.81 0.39 -9.41
N LEU A 47 -0.40 -0.87 -9.51
CA LEU A 47 0.73 -1.32 -10.32
C LEU A 47 0.33 -1.76 -11.75
N ALA A 48 -0.96 -1.97 -12.03
CA ALA A 48 -1.49 -2.42 -13.33
C ALA A 48 -1.46 -1.35 -14.43
N SER A 49 -0.99 -0.14 -14.11
CA SER A 49 -0.85 0.95 -15.07
C SER A 49 0.31 0.73 -16.06
N ARG A 50 0.36 1.54 -17.14
CA ARG A 50 1.50 1.60 -18.07
C ARG A 50 2.80 1.96 -17.32
N LEU A 51 3.95 1.74 -17.97
CA LEU A 51 5.29 1.86 -17.35
C LEU A 51 5.54 3.18 -16.60
N GLU A 52 5.12 4.32 -17.14
CA GLU A 52 5.38 5.64 -16.52
C GLU A 52 4.57 5.87 -15.22
N PRO A 53 3.23 5.70 -15.20
CA PRO A 53 2.50 5.75 -13.93
C PRO A 53 2.92 4.68 -12.91
N GLN A 54 3.31 3.49 -13.37
CA GLN A 54 3.81 2.42 -12.49
C GLN A 54 5.09 2.86 -11.77
N ARG A 55 6.03 3.52 -12.48
CA ARG A 55 7.25 4.09 -11.88
C ARG A 55 6.93 5.12 -10.79
N ILE A 56 5.92 5.96 -11.00
CA ILE A 56 5.47 6.94 -9.99
C ILE A 56 5.02 6.21 -8.71
N VAL A 57 4.22 5.15 -8.85
CA VAL A 57 3.76 4.34 -7.70
C VAL A 57 4.93 3.67 -6.99
N LEU A 58 5.85 3.02 -7.72
CA LEU A 58 7.04 2.38 -7.13
C LEU A 58 7.91 3.41 -6.39
N ASN A 59 8.09 4.61 -6.95
CA ASN A 59 8.81 5.70 -6.30
C ASN A 59 8.11 6.19 -5.03
N ALA A 60 6.78 6.29 -5.03
CA ALA A 60 6.02 6.62 -3.84
C ALA A 60 6.19 5.56 -2.74
N LEU A 61 6.15 4.27 -3.08
CA LEU A 61 6.37 3.18 -2.11
C LEU A 61 7.79 3.23 -1.52
N LYS A 62 8.81 3.53 -2.34
CA LYS A 62 10.20 3.73 -1.87
C LYS A 62 10.29 4.88 -0.89
N PHE A 63 9.67 6.02 -1.22
CA PHE A 63 9.66 7.19 -0.36
C PHE A 63 8.94 6.90 0.96
N LEU A 64 7.75 6.31 0.93
CA LEU A 64 6.97 5.98 2.13
C LEU A 64 7.73 5.00 3.03
N GLY A 65 8.33 3.95 2.46
CA GLY A 65 9.13 3.00 3.23
C GLY A 65 10.38 3.61 3.86
N ASN A 66 11.03 4.58 3.19
CA ASN A 66 12.19 5.28 3.73
C ASN A 66 11.82 6.27 4.84
N ASP A 67 10.79 7.10 4.61
CA ASP A 67 10.48 8.26 5.45
C ASP A 67 9.61 7.92 6.66
N LEU A 68 8.70 6.94 6.52
CA LEU A 68 7.82 6.55 7.62
C LEU A 68 8.51 5.61 8.62
N GLN A 69 9.56 4.89 8.20
CA GLN A 69 10.30 3.92 9.03
C GLN A 69 9.39 2.86 9.71
N ILE A 70 8.26 2.55 9.09
CA ILE A 70 7.32 1.50 9.54
C ILE A 70 7.20 0.40 8.49
N PRO A 71 6.87 -0.84 8.90
CA PRO A 71 6.55 -1.92 7.99
C PRO A 71 5.47 -1.54 6.98
N LEU A 72 5.71 -1.90 5.72
CA LEU A 72 4.77 -1.75 4.61
C LEU A 72 4.36 -3.13 4.12
N VAL A 73 3.06 -3.38 4.08
CA VAL A 73 2.48 -4.64 3.62
C VAL A 73 1.65 -4.35 2.37
N GLY A 74 1.99 -5.00 1.26
CA GLY A 74 1.21 -4.97 0.03
C GLY A 74 0.42 -6.25 -0.11
N VAL A 75 -0.90 -6.15 -0.24
CA VAL A 75 -1.80 -7.28 -0.51
C VAL A 75 -2.25 -7.19 -1.97
N GLY A 76 -2.28 -8.31 -2.66
CA GLY A 76 -2.70 -8.35 -4.06
C GLY A 76 -2.36 -9.67 -4.75
N THR A 77 -2.49 -9.67 -6.07
CA THR A 77 -2.19 -10.84 -6.90
C THR A 77 -0.68 -10.98 -7.18
N ALA A 78 -0.32 -12.05 -7.89
CA ALA A 78 1.04 -12.27 -8.37
C ALA A 78 1.59 -11.11 -9.25
N ASP A 79 0.72 -10.29 -9.85
CA ASP A 79 1.14 -9.09 -10.59
C ASP A 79 1.83 -8.06 -9.68
N THR A 80 1.37 -7.93 -8.44
CA THR A 80 2.01 -7.08 -7.43
C THR A 80 3.47 -7.46 -7.25
N LEU A 81 3.72 -8.76 -7.07
CA LEU A 81 5.06 -9.28 -6.85
C LEU A 81 5.95 -9.03 -8.07
N ARG A 82 5.45 -9.32 -9.29
CA ARG A 82 6.18 -9.06 -10.54
C ARG A 82 6.58 -7.59 -10.67
N ALA A 83 5.63 -6.68 -10.44
CA ALA A 83 5.87 -5.25 -10.52
C ALA A 83 6.89 -4.76 -9.48
N LEU A 84 6.80 -5.22 -8.23
CA LEU A 84 7.78 -4.89 -7.19
C LEU A 84 9.18 -5.42 -7.50
N GLN A 85 9.27 -6.60 -8.13
CA GLN A 85 10.55 -7.20 -8.53
C GLN A 85 11.25 -6.42 -9.66
N THR A 86 10.56 -5.56 -10.40
CA THR A 86 11.19 -4.69 -11.40
C THR A 86 12.09 -3.61 -10.78
N ASP A 87 11.94 -3.33 -9.49
CA ASP A 87 12.75 -2.37 -8.74
C ASP A 87 13.59 -3.09 -7.66
N PRO A 88 14.92 -3.12 -7.79
CA PRO A 88 15.79 -3.84 -6.85
C PRO A 88 15.67 -3.38 -5.38
N GLN A 89 15.36 -2.10 -5.14
CA GLN A 89 15.23 -1.57 -3.77
C GLN A 89 13.94 -2.07 -3.11
N LEU A 90 12.87 -2.19 -3.89
CA LEU A 90 11.60 -2.74 -3.41
C LEU A 90 11.64 -4.26 -3.31
N ALA A 91 12.28 -4.94 -4.26
CA ALA A 91 12.46 -6.39 -4.26
C ALA A 91 13.13 -6.90 -2.97
N ASN A 92 14.12 -6.17 -2.47
CA ASN A 92 14.81 -6.53 -1.22
C ASN A 92 14.00 -6.21 0.06
N ARG A 93 12.97 -5.36 -0.04
CA ARG A 93 12.15 -4.93 1.11
C ARG A 93 10.86 -5.71 1.26
N PHE A 94 10.24 -6.09 0.15
CA PHE A 94 9.01 -6.86 0.16
C PHE A 94 9.31 -8.36 0.12
N ARG A 95 9.08 -9.03 1.24
CA ARG A 95 9.13 -10.49 1.31
C ARG A 95 7.78 -11.05 0.88
N PRO A 96 7.72 -11.90 -0.16
CA PRO A 96 6.47 -12.49 -0.60
C PRO A 96 5.95 -13.49 0.45
N LEU A 97 4.67 -13.37 0.79
CA LEU A 97 3.93 -14.37 1.55
C LEU A 97 2.73 -14.79 0.71
N VAL A 98 2.69 -16.06 0.31
CA VAL A 98 1.56 -16.59 -0.46
C VAL A 98 0.52 -17.13 0.49
N LEU A 99 -0.66 -16.54 0.49
CA LEU A 99 -1.80 -17.06 1.26
C LEU A 99 -2.40 -18.27 0.52
N PRO A 100 -2.56 -19.42 1.19
CA PRO A 100 -3.22 -20.57 0.58
C PRO A 100 -4.69 -20.23 0.28
N ARG A 101 -5.23 -20.86 -0.76
CA ARG A 101 -6.68 -20.79 -0.99
C ARG A 101 -7.39 -21.44 0.19
N TRP A 102 -8.47 -20.79 0.63
CA TRP A 102 -9.34 -21.36 1.64
C TRP A 102 -9.91 -22.67 1.09
N THR A 103 -9.64 -23.76 1.80
CA THR A 103 -10.24 -25.06 1.49
C THR A 103 -11.50 -25.20 2.34
N LEU A 104 -12.55 -25.81 1.78
CA LEU A 104 -13.75 -26.22 2.52
C LEU A 104 -13.39 -27.40 3.44
N ASN A 105 -12.56 -27.14 4.43
CA ASN A 105 -12.18 -28.08 5.47
C ASN A 105 -13.22 -28.05 6.60
N ASN A 106 -13.25 -29.10 7.43
CA ASN A 106 -14.24 -29.23 8.49
C ASN A 106 -14.18 -28.08 9.52
N GLU A 107 -13.05 -27.38 9.62
CA GLU A 107 -12.89 -26.16 10.43
C GLU A 107 -13.70 -24.98 9.86
N TYR A 108 -13.72 -24.78 8.54
CA TYR A 108 -14.53 -23.74 7.90
C TYR A 108 -16.04 -24.00 8.05
N ARG A 109 -16.46 -25.27 8.05
CA ARG A 109 -17.87 -25.66 8.29
C ARG A 109 -18.33 -25.36 9.73
N LYS A 110 -17.44 -25.39 10.71
CA LYS A 110 -17.77 -25.05 12.12
C LYS A 110 -17.98 -23.55 12.33
N LEU A 111 -17.37 -22.70 11.50
CA LEU A 111 -17.55 -21.24 11.53
C LEU A 111 -18.86 -20.77 10.90
N LEU A 112 -19.52 -21.63 10.13
CA LEU A 112 -20.79 -21.36 9.43
C LEU A 112 -22.01 -21.94 10.15
N ALA A 113 -21.83 -22.56 11.32
CA ALA A 113 -22.88 -23.22 12.11
C ALA A 113 -23.13 -22.48 13.42
#